data_AF-A0A8S9KY98-F1
#
_entry.id   AF-A0A8S9KY98-F1
#
_cell.length_a   1.000
_cell.length_b   1.000
_cell.length_c   1.000
_cell.angle_alpha   90.00
_cell.angle_beta   90.00
_cell.angle_gamma   90.00
#
_symmetry.space_group_name_H-M   'P 1'
#
loop_
_entity.id
_entity.type
_entity.pdbx_description
1 polymer ?
#
loop_
_entity_poly.entity_id
_entity_poly.type
_entity_poly.pdbx_seq_one_letter_code
_entity_poly.pdbx_strand_id
1 'polypeptide(L)'
;MPQQQWREIQRTPSPPAQATSEARNAPLRPPLERNLAISDFPHNTNVPSTEVVMNELQDLTYQYVNVADPTDAAARRQRVIQSESEGLMETTAARIIANATNNNLQDGRRQIEFCLPRPLREDSGTERVPPEELLALPAFSLALI
;
A
#
# COMPACT_ATOMS: atom_id res chain seq x y z
N MET A 1 34.19 -4.64 -5.00
CA MET A 1 32.78 -4.26 -4.72
C MET A 1 32.10 -5.43 -4.03
N PRO A 2 31.63 -5.31 -2.78
CA PRO A 2 30.93 -6.42 -2.14
C PRO A 2 29.50 -6.52 -2.70
N GLN A 3 29.16 -7.66 -3.28
CA GLN A 3 27.79 -7.98 -3.69
C GLN A 3 26.99 -8.43 -2.47
N GLN A 4 25.89 -7.73 -2.17
CA GLN A 4 24.91 -8.18 -1.18
C GLN A 4 23.88 -9.07 -1.90
N GLN A 5 24.07 -10.38 -1.82
CA GLN A 5 23.04 -11.35 -2.20
C GLN A 5 22.30 -11.81 -0.94
N TRP A 6 20.98 -11.65 -0.95
CA TRP A 6 20.10 -12.21 0.07
C TRP A 6 20.23 -13.75 0.04
N ARG A 7 20.72 -14.35 1.11
CA ARG A 7 20.72 -15.81 1.28
C ARG A 7 19.37 -16.22 1.85
N GLU A 8 18.65 -17.04 1.11
CA GLU A 8 17.47 -17.74 1.59
C GLU A 8 17.89 -18.64 2.78
N ILE A 9 17.31 -18.39 3.95
CA ILE A 9 17.58 -19.18 5.16
C ILE A 9 16.84 -20.52 5.00
N GLN A 10 17.59 -21.56 4.65
CA GLN A 10 17.14 -22.95 4.70
C GLN A 10 16.78 -23.29 6.16
N ARG A 11 15.48 -23.39 6.48
CA ARG A 11 15.04 -23.88 7.78
C ARG A 11 15.31 -25.38 7.86
N THR A 12 16.42 -25.75 8.50
CA THR A 12 16.70 -27.14 8.90
C THR A 12 15.59 -27.65 9.81
N PRO A 13 14.94 -28.80 9.50
CA PRO A 13 14.02 -29.44 10.42
C PRO A 13 14.78 -29.94 11.65
N SER A 14 14.39 -29.50 12.84
CA SER A 14 14.84 -30.05 14.12
C SER A 14 14.52 -31.56 14.20
N PRO A 15 15.38 -32.39 14.83
CA PRO A 15 15.04 -33.77 15.12
C PRO A 15 13.83 -33.86 16.07
N PRO A 16 13.05 -34.96 16.01
CA PRO A 16 11.87 -35.14 16.84
C PRO A 16 12.26 -35.27 18.31
N ALA A 17 11.66 -34.42 19.14
CA ALA A 17 11.76 -34.50 20.59
C ALA A 17 11.28 -35.89 21.07
N GLN A 18 12.10 -36.53 21.90
CA GLN A 18 11.75 -37.77 22.56
C GLN A 18 10.48 -37.57 23.41
N ALA A 19 9.51 -38.46 23.21
CA ALA A 19 8.31 -38.53 24.01
C ALA A 19 8.66 -39.02 25.43
N THR A 20 8.88 -38.09 26.36
CA THR A 20 8.77 -38.38 27.79
C THR A 20 7.29 -38.34 28.17
N SER A 21 6.76 -39.49 28.52
CA SER A 21 5.38 -39.73 28.93
C SER A 21 5.07 -39.12 30.30
N GLU A 22 5.03 -37.80 30.40
CA GLU A 22 4.60 -37.06 31.60
C GLU A 22 3.83 -35.79 31.20
N ALA A 23 2.62 -35.98 30.66
CA ALA A 23 1.65 -34.91 30.47
C ALA A 23 0.22 -35.41 30.70
N ARG A 24 0.00 -36.13 31.80
CA ARG A 24 -1.35 -36.30 32.34
C ARG A 24 -1.61 -35.12 33.29
N ASN A 25 -2.48 -34.20 32.87
CA ASN A 25 -2.91 -32.96 33.54
C ASN A 25 -2.20 -31.66 33.16
N ALA A 26 -1.99 -31.39 31.87
CA ALA A 26 -1.91 -29.99 31.43
C ALA A 26 -3.35 -29.50 31.14
N PRO A 27 -3.83 -28.41 31.78
CA PRO A 27 -5.09 -27.79 31.40
C PRO A 27 -5.03 -27.43 29.92
N LEU A 28 -6.06 -27.84 29.17
CA LEU A 28 -6.25 -27.45 27.77
C LEU A 28 -6.10 -25.93 27.69
N ARG A 29 -5.02 -25.46 27.07
CA ARG A 29 -4.90 -24.04 26.75
C ARG A 29 -6.12 -23.69 25.90
N PRO A 30 -6.93 -22.70 26.27
CA PRO A 30 -8.01 -22.26 25.41
C PRO A 30 -7.41 -21.88 24.06
N PRO A 31 -8.09 -22.18 22.95
CA PRO A 31 -7.57 -21.87 21.63
C PRO A 31 -7.24 -20.38 21.56
N LEU A 32 -6.07 -20.06 21.01
CA LEU A 32 -5.57 -18.70 20.79
C LEU A 32 -6.36 -18.04 19.66
N GLU A 33 -7.69 -17.96 19.80
CA GLU A 33 -8.63 -17.59 18.73
C GLU A 33 -9.31 -16.24 18.95
N ARG A 34 -8.92 -15.47 19.96
CA ARG A 34 -9.71 -14.31 20.37
C ARG A 34 -8.86 -13.12 20.80
N ASN A 35 -8.21 -12.47 19.83
CA ASN A 35 -7.77 -11.05 19.89
C ASN A 35 -7.45 -10.54 18.48
N LEU A 36 -8.31 -10.88 17.51
CA LEU A 36 -8.26 -10.35 16.13
C LEU A 36 -9.59 -9.70 15.77
N ALA A 37 -10.36 -9.23 16.77
CA ALA A 37 -11.51 -8.41 16.43
C ALA A 37 -10.97 -7.20 15.69
N ILE A 38 -11.50 -6.91 14.50
CA ILE A 38 -11.10 -5.76 13.69
C ILE A 38 -11.24 -4.45 14.50
N SER A 39 -12.11 -4.47 15.51
CA SER A 39 -12.32 -3.42 16.51
C SER A 39 -11.17 -3.23 17.52
N ASP A 40 -10.31 -4.23 17.73
CA ASP A 40 -9.16 -4.16 18.66
C ASP A 40 -7.99 -3.37 18.05
N PHE A 41 -8.02 -3.12 16.74
CA PHE A 41 -7.04 -2.29 16.04
C PHE A 41 -7.69 -0.97 15.63
N PRO A 42 -7.47 0.12 16.39
CA PRO A 42 -7.97 1.42 15.96
C PRO A 42 -7.37 1.72 14.58
N HIS A 43 -8.23 1.81 13.57
CA HIS A 43 -7.81 2.26 12.25
C HIS A 43 -7.43 3.71 12.44
N ASN A 44 -6.13 3.99 12.46
CA ASN A 44 -5.64 5.33 12.70
C ASN A 44 -5.87 6.13 11.42
N THR A 45 -7.10 6.62 11.25
CA THR A 45 -7.55 7.27 10.01
C THR A 45 -7.10 8.73 9.94
N ASN A 46 -5.88 9.02 10.38
CA ASN A 46 -5.41 10.39 10.44
C ASN A 46 -4.63 10.72 9.17
N VAL A 47 -5.30 11.40 8.24
CA VAL A 47 -4.61 12.04 7.12
C VAL A 47 -3.72 13.15 7.71
N PRO A 48 -2.40 13.11 7.49
CA PRO A 48 -1.50 14.10 8.08
C PRO A 48 -1.84 15.51 7.56
N SER A 49 -1.71 16.51 8.42
CA SER A 49 -1.90 17.90 8.01
C SER A 49 -0.77 18.36 7.09
N THR A 50 -1.04 19.36 6.25
CA THR A 50 -0.04 19.92 5.33
C THR A 50 1.20 20.42 6.06
N GLU A 51 1.02 21.08 7.20
CA GLU A 51 2.12 21.62 8.01
C GLU A 51 3.07 20.51 8.49
N VAL A 52 2.51 19.38 8.96
CA VAL A 52 3.31 18.23 9.40
C VAL A 52 4.13 17.67 8.25
N VAL A 53 3.50 17.45 7.09
CA VAL A 53 4.19 16.90 5.91
C VAL A 53 5.29 17.86 5.43
N MET A 54 5.01 19.16 5.37
CA MET A 54 5.99 20.15 4.95
C MET A 54 7.19 20.20 5.91
N ASN A 55 6.95 20.13 7.23
CA ASN A 55 8.03 20.11 8.22
C ASN A 55 8.89 18.85 8.10
N GLU A 56 8.28 17.68 7.95
CA GLU A 56 9.01 16.42 7.73
C GLU A 56 9.87 16.46 6.45
N LEU A 57 9.34 17.03 5.36
CA LEU A 57 10.10 17.19 4.12
C LEU A 57 11.29 18.15 4.28
N GLN A 58 11.16 19.20 5.10
CA GLN A 58 12.27 20.10 5.43
C GLN A 58 13.34 19.38 6.26
N ASP A 59 12.96 18.58 7.25
CA ASP A 59 13.89 17.77 8.04
C ASP A 59 14.66 16.77 7.17
N LEU A 60 13.97 16.12 6.22
CA LEU A 60 14.60 15.22 5.25
C LEU A 60 15.56 15.98 4.32
N THR A 61 15.22 17.20 3.94
CA THR A 61 16.08 18.06 3.12
C THR A 61 17.36 18.41 3.89
N TYR A 62 17.24 18.77 5.17
CA TYR A 62 18.38 19.01 6.05
C TYR A 62 19.28 17.78 6.16
N GLN A 63 18.70 16.60 6.41
CA GLN A 63 19.46 15.35 6.45
C GLN A 63 20.11 15.03 5.11
N TYR A 64 19.44 15.31 4.00
CA TYR A 64 19.95 15.06 2.65
C TYR A 64 21.18 15.90 2.35
N VAL A 65 21.18 17.20 2.68
CA VAL A 65 22.32 18.11 2.41
C VAL A 65 23.46 17.95 3.41
N ASN A 66 23.19 17.41 4.60
CA ASN A 66 24.17 17.26 5.67
C ASN A 66 24.99 15.96 5.52
N VAL A 67 25.85 15.93 4.51
CA VAL A 67 26.75 14.80 4.22
C VAL A 67 28.19 15.15 4.58
N ALA A 68 28.98 14.14 4.96
CA ALA A 68 30.38 14.33 5.38
C ALA A 68 31.30 14.89 4.29
N ASP A 69 31.05 14.56 3.01
CA ASP A 69 31.82 15.09 1.88
C ASP A 69 31.34 16.50 1.50
N PRO A 70 32.20 17.53 1.58
CA PRO A 70 31.82 18.89 1.21
C PRO A 70 31.44 19.04 -0.27
N THR A 71 32.00 18.23 -1.17
CA THR A 71 31.68 18.29 -2.59
C THR A 71 30.27 17.75 -2.86
N ASP A 72 29.91 16.59 -2.30
CA ASP A 72 28.54 16.07 -2.40
C ASP A 72 27.54 17.00 -1.70
N ALA A 73 27.86 17.53 -0.51
CA ALA A 73 26.99 18.48 0.18
C ALA A 73 26.69 19.73 -0.66
N ALA A 74 27.69 20.28 -1.37
CA ALA A 74 27.49 21.40 -2.28
C ALA A 74 26.61 21.02 -3.49
N ALA A 75 26.85 19.86 -4.10
CA ALA A 75 26.03 19.37 -5.21
C ALA A 75 24.56 19.13 -4.79
N ARG A 76 24.34 18.60 -3.58
CA ARG A 76 23.00 18.37 -3.01
C ARG A 76 22.27 19.67 -2.74
N ARG A 77 22.94 20.67 -2.15
CA ARG A 77 22.36 22.01 -1.96
C ARG A 77 21.91 22.62 -3.29
N GLN A 78 22.71 22.47 -4.34
CA GLN A 78 22.33 22.97 -5.67
C GLN A 78 21.07 22.29 -6.22
N ARG A 79 20.95 20.98 -6.04
CA ARG A 79 19.74 20.23 -6.42
C ARG A 79 18.51 20.70 -5.62
N VAL A 80 18.67 20.96 -4.33
CA VAL A 80 17.60 21.48 -3.47
C VAL A 80 17.13 22.85 -3.96
N ILE A 81 18.03 23.80 -4.18
CA ILE A 81 17.71 25.14 -4.70
C ILE A 81 16.94 25.05 -6.03
N GLN A 82 17.38 24.18 -6.93
CA GLN A 82 16.67 23.94 -8.18
C GLN A 82 15.25 23.41 -7.92
N SER A 83 15.10 22.40 -7.06
CA SER A 83 13.79 21.82 -6.76
C SER A 83 12.83 22.78 -6.04
N GLU A 84 13.35 23.68 -5.21
CA GLU A 84 12.58 24.74 -4.57
C GLU A 84 12.05 25.75 -5.59
N SER A 85 12.88 26.11 -6.59
CA SER A 85 12.43 26.97 -7.69
C SER A 85 11.33 26.32 -8.55
N GLU A 86 11.26 24.99 -8.56
CA GLU A 86 10.26 24.19 -9.25
C GLU A 86 8.99 23.95 -8.40
N GLY A 87 8.98 24.32 -7.11
CA GLY A 87 7.84 24.07 -6.21
C GLY A 87 7.61 22.57 -5.95
N LEU A 88 8.68 21.77 -5.94
CA LEU A 88 8.59 20.32 -5.78
C LEU A 88 8.16 19.90 -4.38
N MET A 89 8.46 20.70 -3.34
CA MET A 89 8.12 20.38 -1.96
C MET A 89 6.60 20.40 -1.76
N GLU A 90 5.93 21.46 -2.21
CA GLU A 90 4.48 21.63 -2.12
C GLU A 90 3.77 20.56 -2.94
N THR A 91 4.26 20.28 -4.15
CA THR A 91 3.73 19.24 -5.04
C THR A 91 3.82 17.86 -4.39
N THR A 92 4.94 17.58 -3.71
CA THR A 92 5.15 16.31 -3.00
C THR A 92 4.24 16.20 -1.79
N ALA A 93 4.12 17.27 -0.99
CA ALA A 93 3.22 17.31 0.15
C ALA A 93 1.76 17.06 -0.26
N ALA A 94 1.29 17.74 -1.32
CA ALA A 94 -0.04 17.52 -1.88
C ALA A 94 -0.28 16.06 -2.30
N ARG A 95 0.73 15.43 -2.92
CA ARG A 95 0.67 14.00 -3.29
C ARG A 95 0.61 13.07 -2.09
N ILE A 96 1.40 13.34 -1.05
CA ILE A 96 1.39 12.54 0.18
C ILE A 96 0.00 12.60 0.83
N ILE A 97 -0.56 13.80 0.97
CA ILE A 97 -1.88 14.00 1.57
C ILE A 97 -2.96 13.33 0.72
N ALA A 98 -2.93 13.49 -0.61
CA ALA A 98 -3.87 12.85 -1.51
C ALA A 98 -3.81 11.32 -1.39
N ASN A 99 -2.60 10.74 -1.35
CA ASN A 99 -2.40 9.30 -1.20
C ASN A 99 -2.88 8.80 0.17
N ALA A 100 -2.54 9.52 1.25
CA ALA A 100 -3.02 9.20 2.59
C ALA A 100 -4.55 9.23 2.66
N THR A 101 -5.17 10.24 2.05
CA THR A 101 -6.64 10.36 1.95
C THR A 101 -7.25 9.19 1.18
N ASN A 102 -6.67 8.82 0.04
CA ASN A 102 -7.16 7.70 -0.76
C ASN A 102 -7.03 6.35 -0.03
N ASN A 103 -5.92 6.12 0.67
CA ASN A 103 -5.73 4.90 1.46
C ASN A 103 -6.75 4.81 2.60
N ASN A 104 -7.01 5.92 3.29
CA ASN A 104 -8.05 6.02 4.31
C ASN A 104 -9.45 5.66 3.78
N LEU A 105 -9.81 6.15 2.59
CA LEU A 105 -11.09 5.81 1.94
C LEU A 105 -11.16 4.33 1.55
N GLN A 106 -10.05 3.75 1.09
CA GLN A 106 -9.99 2.33 0.75
C GLN A 106 -10.13 1.43 1.98
N ASP A 107 -9.53 1.82 3.11
CA ASP A 107 -9.69 1.10 4.38
C ASP A 107 -11.15 1.12 4.85
N GLY A 108 -11.85 2.25 4.71
CA GLY A 108 -13.30 2.32 4.95
C GLY A 108 -14.12 1.48 3.97
N ARG A 109 -13.73 1.40 2.70
CA ARG A 109 -14.43 0.60 1.67
C ARG A 109 -14.28 -0.91 1.86
N ARG A 110 -13.08 -1.37 2.25
CA ARG A 110 -12.83 -2.79 2.56
C ARG A 110 -13.60 -3.27 3.79
N GLN A 111 -13.97 -2.36 4.69
CA GLN A 111 -14.81 -2.71 5.83
C GLN A 111 -16.29 -2.95 5.46
N ILE A 112 -16.82 -2.33 4.40
CA ILE A 112 -18.24 -2.49 4.01
C ILE A 112 -18.48 -3.80 3.24
N GLU A 113 -17.49 -4.26 2.47
CA GLU A 113 -17.64 -5.44 1.60
C GLU A 113 -17.72 -6.77 2.40
N PHE A 114 -17.35 -6.76 3.68
CA PHE A 114 -17.39 -7.94 4.56
C PHE A 114 -18.69 -8.11 5.37
N CYS A 115 -19.63 -7.15 5.28
CA CYS A 115 -20.86 -7.18 6.09
C CYS A 115 -22.17 -7.15 5.27
N LEU A 116 -22.10 -7.09 3.93
CA LEU A 116 -23.28 -7.35 3.11
C LEU A 116 -23.51 -8.87 3.02
N PRO A 117 -24.66 -9.40 3.45
CA PRO A 117 -25.03 -10.76 3.09
C PRO A 117 -25.01 -10.85 1.57
N ARG A 118 -24.19 -11.76 1.03
CA ARG A 118 -24.20 -12.09 -0.40
C ARG A 118 -25.66 -12.32 -0.80
N PRO A 119 -26.23 -11.57 -1.76
CA PRO A 119 -27.55 -11.92 -2.26
C PRO A 119 -27.45 -13.34 -2.78
N LEU A 120 -28.32 -14.21 -2.25
CA LEU A 120 -28.43 -15.59 -2.69
C LEU A 120 -28.59 -15.57 -4.20
N ARG A 121 -27.65 -16.26 -4.86
CA ARG A 121 -27.61 -16.45 -6.30
C ARG A 121 -28.93 -17.11 -6.70
N GLU A 122 -29.86 -16.32 -7.23
CA GLU A 122 -31.06 -16.85 -7.86
C GLU A 122 -30.63 -17.54 -9.15
N ASP A 123 -30.62 -18.86 -9.09
CA ASP A 123 -30.48 -19.74 -10.24
C ASP A 123 -31.80 -19.68 -11.01
N SER A 124 -31.85 -18.85 -12.05
CA SER A 124 -32.89 -18.92 -13.06
C SER A 124 -32.26 -18.64 -14.41
N GLY A 125 -31.90 -19.72 -15.10
CA GLY A 125 -31.47 -19.66 -16.48
C GLY A 125 -32.62 -19.17 -17.37
N THR A 126 -32.33 -18.15 -18.19
CA THR A 126 -33.06 -17.91 -19.43
C THR A 126 -32.10 -17.31 -20.47
N GLU A 127 -31.80 -18.16 -21.45
CA GLU A 127 -31.69 -17.91 -22.88
C GLU A 127 -30.74 -16.80 -23.42
N ARG A 128 -29.73 -17.28 -24.16
CA ARG A 128 -28.92 -16.49 -25.11
C ARG A 128 -29.82 -15.92 -26.21
N VAL A 129 -29.60 -14.64 -26.55
CA VAL A 129 -29.79 -14.14 -27.93
C VAL A 129 -28.55 -13.34 -28.34
N PRO A 130 -27.88 -13.67 -29.45
CA PRO A 130 -26.71 -12.93 -29.95
C PRO A 130 -27.14 -11.66 -30.72
N PRO A 131 -26.34 -10.58 -30.70
CA PRO A 131 -26.48 -9.50 -31.65
C PRO A 131 -25.67 -9.81 -32.92
N GLU A 132 -26.32 -10.31 -33.97
CA GLU A 132 -25.87 -10.07 -35.36
C GLU A 132 -26.34 -8.65 -35.72
N GLU A 133 -25.42 -7.70 -35.81
CA GLU A 133 -24.72 -7.32 -37.04
C GLU A 133 -25.67 -6.73 -38.08
N LEU A 134 -25.62 -5.41 -38.25
CA LEU A 134 -25.71 -4.80 -39.58
C LEU A 134 -25.30 -3.31 -39.52
N LEU A 135 -24.05 -3.09 -39.95
CA LEU A 135 -23.62 -2.09 -40.96
C LEU A 135 -23.88 -0.59 -40.65
N ALA A 136 -22.98 0.36 -40.89
CA ALA A 136 -21.67 0.38 -41.51
C ALA A 136 -21.07 1.78 -41.24
N LEU A 137 -19.76 1.86 -40.97
CA LEU A 137 -18.97 3.05 -41.30
C LEU A 137 -18.81 3.07 -42.84
N PRO A 138 -18.86 4.23 -43.51
CA PRO A 138 -17.66 5.06 -43.67
C PRO A 138 -18.03 6.57 -43.76
N ALA A 139 -17.17 7.58 -43.87
CA ALA A 139 -15.75 7.73 -44.12
C ALA A 139 -15.34 9.06 -43.45
N PHE A 140 -14.19 9.09 -42.77
CA PHE A 140 -13.49 10.35 -42.53
C PHE A 140 -12.87 10.79 -43.86
N SER A 141 -13.44 11.83 -44.47
CA SER A 141 -12.71 12.66 -45.43
C SER A 141 -13.39 14.02 -45.52
N LEU A 142 -12.71 15.05 -45.03
CA LEU A 142 -12.70 16.36 -45.67
C LEU A 142 -11.40 17.07 -45.27
N ALA A 143 -10.53 17.14 -46.26
CA ALA A 143 -9.41 18.06 -46.34
C ALA A 143 -9.89 19.52 -46.44
N LEU A 144 -8.94 20.44 -46.18
CA LEU A 144 -8.96 21.87 -46.50
C LEU A 144 -9.84 22.76 -45.60
N ILE A 145 -9.22 23.68 -44.85
CA ILE A 145 -8.76 25.01 -45.32
C ILE A 145 -7.56 25.43 -44.46
#